data_AF-A0A351G425-F1
#
_entry.id   AF-A0A351G425-F1
#
_cell.length_a   1.000
_cell.length_b   1.000
_cell.length_c   1.000
_cell.angle_alpha   90.00
_cell.angle_beta   90.00
_cell.angle_gamma   90.00
#
_symmetry.space_group_name_H-M   'P 1'
#
loop_
_entity.id
_entity.type
_entity.pdbx_description
1 polymer ?
#
loop_
_entity_poly.entity_id
_entity_poly.type
_entity_poly.pdbx_seq_one_letter_code
_entity_poly.pdbx_strand_id
1 'polypeptide(L)'
;IADLVEPELEQLAQDTRLIRNRRKLAAIVSNAQKMLDLEKEFGSFREYLRSHGSFDDTLNAIKRDFKFMGPTGIYYFLYVVRETVPPHHEFEATYKKK
;
A
#
# COMPACT_ATOMS: atom_id res chain seq x y z
N ILE A 1 -5.02 12.37 8.60
CA ILE A 1 -4.89 11.82 7.22
C ILE A 1 -6.13 11.01 6.86
N ALA A 2 -6.52 10.03 7.68
CA ALA A 2 -7.73 9.24 7.45
C ALA A 2 -9.03 10.10 7.44
N ASP A 3 -9.04 11.22 8.15
CA ASP A 3 -10.21 12.11 8.25
C ASP A 3 -10.20 13.30 7.27
N LEU A 4 -9.27 13.32 6.31
CA LEU A 4 -9.20 14.42 5.33
C LEU A 4 -10.45 14.44 4.44
N VAL A 5 -11.05 15.62 4.29
CA VAL A 5 -12.28 15.84 3.52
C VAL A 5 -12.00 16.44 2.14
N GLU A 6 -12.99 16.39 1.24
CA GLU A 6 -12.83 16.82 -0.16
C GLU A 6 -12.27 18.24 -0.33
N PRO A 7 -12.71 19.26 0.44
CA PRO A 7 -12.11 20.60 0.34
C PRO A 7 -10.61 20.64 0.66
N GLU A 8 -10.15 19.83 1.61
CA GLU A 8 -8.72 19.74 1.95
C GLU A 8 -7.93 19.03 0.85
N LEU A 9 -8.51 18.01 0.22
CA LEU A 9 -7.90 17.34 -0.93
C LEU A 9 -7.74 18.28 -2.13
N GLU A 10 -8.69 19.17 -2.36
CA GLU A 10 -8.61 20.20 -3.40
C GLU A 10 -7.49 21.20 -3.13
N GLN A 11 -7.34 21.63 -1.87
CA GLN A 11 -6.23 22.50 -1.47
C GLN A 11 -4.87 21.81 -1.67
N LEU A 12 -4.75 20.55 -1.25
CA LEU A 12 -3.54 19.75 -1.46
C LEU A 12 -3.23 19.52 -2.94
N ALA A 13 -4.26 19.43 -3.81
CA ALA A 13 -4.07 19.31 -5.24
C ALA A 13 -3.47 20.56 -5.90
N GLN A 14 -3.52 21.71 -5.21
CA GLN A 14 -2.86 22.94 -5.66
C GLN A 14 -1.45 23.14 -5.07
N ASP A 15 -1.07 22.37 -4.04
CA ASP A 15 0.26 22.46 -3.43
C ASP A 15 1.34 21.96 -4.39
N THR A 16 2.27 22.85 -4.76
CA THR A 16 3.33 22.58 -5.73
C THR A 16 4.45 21.70 -5.18
N ARG A 17 4.52 21.51 -3.86
CA ARG A 17 5.45 20.59 -3.20
C ARG A 17 5.01 19.13 -3.33
N LEU A 18 3.76 18.89 -3.73
CA LEU A 18 3.15 17.57 -3.84
C LEU A 18 2.99 17.14 -5.29
N ILE A 19 2.85 15.83 -5.49
CA ILE A 19 2.36 15.30 -6.76
C ILE A 19 0.87 15.65 -6.87
N ARG A 20 0.56 16.65 -7.72
CA ARG A 20 -0.79 17.19 -7.96
C ARG A 20 -1.69 16.24 -8.77
N ASN A 21 -1.90 15.04 -8.24
CA ASN A 21 -2.80 14.03 -8.79
C ASN A 21 -3.89 13.69 -7.78
N ARG A 22 -5.10 14.20 -8.02
CA ARG A 22 -6.26 14.04 -7.11
C ARG A 22 -6.58 12.58 -6.79
N ARG A 23 -6.47 11.67 -7.77
CA ARG A 23 -6.76 10.24 -7.54
C ARG A 23 -5.77 9.62 -6.56
N LYS A 24 -4.48 10.01 -6.64
CA LYS A 24 -3.46 9.55 -5.69
C LYS A 24 -3.70 10.13 -4.29
N LEU A 25 -4.05 11.42 -4.19
CA LEU A 25 -4.37 12.05 -2.91
C LEU A 25 -5.58 11.40 -2.22
N ALA A 26 -6.67 11.20 -2.95
CA ALA A 26 -7.86 10.51 -2.42
C ALA A 26 -7.56 9.06 -2.01
N ALA A 27 -6.68 8.37 -2.74
CA ALA A 27 -6.24 7.03 -2.36
C ALA A 27 -5.43 7.00 -1.06
N ILE A 28 -4.64 8.04 -0.74
CA ILE A 28 -3.92 8.12 0.54
C ILE A 28 -4.91 8.12 1.70
N VAL A 29 -6.02 8.87 1.61
CA VAL A 29 -7.07 8.89 2.64
C VAL A 29 -7.71 7.51 2.78
N SER A 30 -8.12 6.91 1.67
CA SER A 30 -8.72 5.57 1.63
C SER A 30 -7.79 4.50 2.19
N ASN A 31 -6.48 4.58 1.89
CA ASN A 31 -5.48 3.64 2.38
C ASN A 31 -5.21 3.86 3.88
N ALA A 32 -5.17 5.10 4.35
CA ALA A 32 -4.99 5.41 5.77
C ALA A 32 -6.17 4.89 6.61
N GLN A 33 -7.41 5.05 6.13
CA GLN A 33 -8.60 4.47 6.76
C GLN A 33 -8.48 2.93 6.83
N LYS A 34 -8.07 2.29 5.74
CA LYS A 34 -7.86 0.84 5.71
C LYS A 34 -6.79 0.38 6.71
N MET A 35 -5.69 1.11 6.89
CA MET A 35 -4.69 0.78 7.91
C MET A 35 -5.30 0.77 9.32
N LEU A 36 -6.15 1.75 9.65
CA LEU A 36 -6.83 1.82 10.94
C LEU A 36 -7.82 0.66 11.14
N ASP A 37 -8.52 0.24 10.09
CA ASP A 37 -9.39 -0.94 10.15
C ASP A 37 -8.57 -2.21 10.44
N LEU A 38 -7.47 -2.40 9.73
CA LEU A 38 -6.60 -3.57 9.88
C LEU A 38 -5.91 -3.59 11.25
N GLU A 39 -5.53 -2.43 11.78
CA GLU A 39 -4.97 -2.34 13.14
C GLU A 39 -5.99 -2.75 14.21
N LYS A 40 -7.28 -2.43 14.02
CA LYS A 40 -8.34 -2.90 14.92
C LYS A 40 -8.57 -4.42 14.83
N GLU A 41 -8.44 -4.99 13.64
CA GLU A 41 -8.69 -6.41 13.38
C GLU A 41 -7.51 -7.30 13.81
N PHE A 42 -6.27 -6.89 13.49
CA PHE A 42 -5.06 -7.68 13.69
C PHE A 42 -4.20 -7.20 14.87
N GLY A 43 -4.59 -6.10 15.53
CA GLY A 43 -3.84 -5.46 16.62
C GLY A 43 -2.68 -4.58 16.16
N SER A 44 -2.07 -4.87 15.00
CA SER A 44 -1.13 -3.96 14.34
C SER A 44 -0.99 -4.26 12.85
N PHE A 45 -0.49 -3.29 12.08
CA PHE A 45 -0.22 -3.52 10.65
C PHE A 45 0.89 -4.58 10.42
N ARG A 46 1.84 -4.72 11.35
CA ARG A 46 2.88 -5.77 11.26
C ARG A 46 2.25 -7.16 11.41
N GLU A 47 1.33 -7.32 12.35
CA GLU A 47 0.62 -8.59 12.55
C GLU A 47 -0.28 -8.92 11.35
N TYR A 48 -0.93 -7.91 10.75
CA TYR A 48 -1.62 -8.08 9.47
C TYR A 48 -0.69 -8.65 8.39
N LEU A 49 0.48 -8.02 8.16
CA LEU A 49 1.44 -8.49 7.15
C LEU A 49 1.89 -9.94 7.38
N ARG A 50 2.02 -10.34 8.65
CA ARG A 50 2.48 -11.68 9.07
C ARG A 50 1.37 -12.70 9.26
N SER A 51 0.11 -12.29 9.12
CA SER A 51 -1.05 -13.18 9.20
C SER A 51 -1.21 -14.05 7.93
N HIS A 52 -0.44 -13.76 6.89
CA HIS A 52 -0.49 -14.44 5.60
C HIS A 52 0.61 -15.50 5.47
N GLY A 53 0.30 -16.62 4.81
CA GLY A 53 1.20 -17.77 4.75
C GLY A 53 2.39 -17.61 3.81
N SER A 54 2.18 -16.97 2.66
CA SER A 54 3.21 -16.77 1.63
C SER A 54 3.35 -15.32 1.19
N PHE A 55 4.42 -15.02 0.46
CA PHE A 55 4.58 -13.73 -0.23
C PHE A 55 3.40 -13.45 -1.17
N ASP A 56 2.93 -14.46 -1.90
CA ASP A 56 1.82 -14.31 -2.85
C ASP A 56 0.50 -14.00 -2.15
N ASP A 57 0.25 -14.64 -1.00
CA ASP A 57 -0.93 -14.36 -0.17
C ASP A 57 -0.88 -12.92 0.35
N THR A 58 0.29 -12.50 0.85
CA THR A 58 0.51 -11.14 1.33
C THR A 58 0.34 -10.12 0.21
N LEU A 59 0.88 -10.41 -0.98
CA LEU A 59 0.75 -9.58 -2.17
C LEU A 59 -0.71 -9.42 -2.58
N ASN A 60 -1.46 -10.51 -2.62
CA ASN A 60 -2.88 -10.49 -2.98
C ASN A 60 -3.73 -9.75 -1.93
N ALA A 61 -3.42 -9.92 -0.64
CA ALA A 61 -4.08 -9.19 0.44
C ALA A 61 -3.84 -7.68 0.31
N ILE A 62 -2.59 -7.23 0.20
CA ILE A 62 -2.27 -5.81 0.06
C ILE A 62 -2.89 -5.23 -1.21
N LYS A 63 -2.85 -5.95 -2.33
CA LYS A 63 -3.44 -5.51 -3.60
C LYS A 63 -4.96 -5.34 -3.53
N ARG A 64 -5.64 -6.17 -2.74
CA ARG A 64 -7.09 -6.06 -2.50
C ARG A 64 -7.40 -4.87 -1.59
N ASP A 65 -6.63 -4.71 -0.52
CA ASP A 65 -6.97 -3.79 0.56
C ASP A 65 -6.51 -2.35 0.27
N PHE A 66 -5.44 -2.17 -0.52
CA PHE A 66 -4.81 -0.87 -0.76
C PHE A 66 -4.83 -0.44 -2.22
N LYS A 67 -5.21 0.82 -2.45
CA LYS A 67 -5.20 1.46 -3.78
C LYS A 67 -3.77 1.80 -4.20
N PHE A 68 -3.51 1.67 -5.51
CA PHE A 68 -2.22 1.92 -6.15
C PHE A 68 -1.06 1.02 -5.67
N MET A 69 -1.37 -0.15 -5.12
CA MET A 69 -0.39 -1.16 -4.73
C MET A 69 -0.31 -2.27 -5.78
N GLY A 70 0.58 -2.09 -6.77
CA GLY A 70 0.92 -3.12 -7.76
C GLY A 70 2.02 -4.06 -7.26
N PRO A 71 2.27 -5.21 -7.94
CA PRO A 71 3.27 -6.20 -7.51
C PRO A 71 4.64 -5.61 -7.19
N THR A 72 5.16 -4.74 -8.07
CA THR A 72 6.46 -4.08 -7.86
C THR A 72 6.46 -3.16 -6.65
N GLY A 73 5.40 -2.37 -6.47
CA GLY A 73 5.27 -1.47 -5.32
C GLY A 73 5.19 -2.25 -4.00
N ILE A 74 4.43 -3.35 -4.00
CA ILE A 74 4.30 -4.23 -2.83
C ILE A 74 5.64 -4.91 -2.51
N TYR A 75 6.32 -5.46 -3.51
CA TYR A 75 7.63 -6.09 -3.34
C TYR A 75 8.64 -5.14 -2.69
N TYR A 76 8.79 -3.93 -3.24
CA TYR A 76 9.73 -2.96 -2.67
C TYR A 76 9.30 -2.47 -1.29
N PHE A 77 7.99 -2.29 -1.06
CA PHE A 77 7.48 -1.96 0.25
C PHE A 77 7.90 -3.00 1.30
N LEU A 78 7.57 -4.28 1.07
CA LEU A 78 7.89 -5.39 1.98
C LEU A 78 9.41 -5.54 2.18
N TYR A 79 10.19 -5.39 1.11
CA TYR A 79 11.66 -5.38 1.18
C TYR A 79 12.19 -4.26 2.09
N VAL A 80 11.70 -3.03 1.93
CA VAL A 80 12.14 -1.87 2.73
C VAL A 80 11.77 -2.01 4.20
N VAL A 81 10.58 -2.53 4.50
CA VAL A 81 10.15 -2.76 5.89
C VAL A 81 10.70 -4.05 6.50
N ARG A 82 11.57 -4.76 5.77
CA ARG A 82 12.26 -5.99 6.19
C ARG A 82 11.31 -7.17 6.48
N GLU A 83 10.23 -7.27 5.73
CA GLU A 83 9.43 -8.49 5.68
C GLU A 83 10.03 -9.48 4.66
N THR A 84 9.70 -10.76 4.80
CA THR A 84 10.22 -11.81 3.91
C THR A 84 9.67 -11.63 2.50
N VAL A 85 10.56 -11.50 1.53
CA VAL A 85 10.25 -11.43 0.10
C VAL A 85 11.11 -12.43 -0.67
N PRO A 86 10.65 -12.94 -1.83
CA PRO A 86 11.48 -13.78 -2.69
C PRO A 86 12.73 -13.02 -3.16
N PRO A 87 13.80 -13.72 -3.55
CA PRO A 87 14.95 -13.11 -4.20
C PRO A 87 14.52 -12.27 -5.40
N HIS A 88 15.18 -11.12 -5.59
CA HIS A 88 14.77 -10.13 -6.62
C HIS A 88 14.64 -10.73 -8.03
N HIS A 89 15.56 -11.60 -8.43
CA HIS A 89 15.54 -12.23 -9.75
C HIS A 89 14.34 -13.18 -9.95
N GLU A 90 13.89 -13.89 -8.90
CA GLU A 90 12.69 -14.74 -8.95
C GLU A 90 11.42 -13.88 -9.03
N PHE A 91 11.39 -12.79 -8.26
CA PHE A 91 10.31 -11.81 -8.34
C PHE A 91 10.20 -11.21 -9.75
N GLU A 92 11.33 -10.78 -10.33
CA GLU A 92 11.33 -10.21 -11.68
C GLU A 92 10.86 -11.23 -12.72
N ALA A 93 11.34 -12.47 -12.67
CA ALA A 93 10.92 -13.52 -13.60
C ALA A 93 9.41 -13.79 -13.57
N THR A 94 8.76 -13.60 -12.41
CA THR A 94 7.36 -13.92 -12.20
C THR A 94 6.42 -12.74 -12.48
N TYR A 95 6.79 -11.52 -12.04
CA TYR A 95 5.87 -10.37 -12.01
C TYR A 95 6.26 -9.22 -12.93
N LYS A 96 7.47 -9.21 -13.48
CA LYS A 96 7.88 -8.19 -14.46
C LYS A 96 7.24 -8.55 -15.79
N LYS A 97 6.19 -7.82 -16.18
CA LYS A 97 5.67 -7.89 -17.55
C LYS A 97 6.81 -7.58 -18.51
N LYS A 98 6.95 -8.38 -19.57
CA LYS A 98 7.69 -7.97 -20.78
C LYS A 98 7.12 -6.67 -21.32
#